data_AF-A0A7V7VLL9-F1
#
_entry.id   AF-A0A7V7VLL9-F1
#
_cell.length_a   1.000
_cell.length_b   1.000
_cell.length_c   1.000
_cell.angle_alpha   90.00
_cell.angle_beta   90.00
_cell.angle_gamma   90.00
#
_symmetry.space_group_name_H-M   'P 1'
#
loop_
_entity.id
_entity.type
_entity.pdbx_description
1 polymer ?
#
loop_
_entity_poly.entity_id
_entity_poly.type
_entity_poly.pdbx_seq_one_letter_code
_entity_poly.pdbx_strand_id
1 'polypeptide(L)'
;MSTYIFSSESVGEGHPDKVADTISDAILDACLAVDPKSRVACETFVKSNIVVVGGEITIPKIGPKPIGSVINVEKVIRDAVRGIGYTNDDDVFHADRIFINNYLTTQSPDISQGVDAKQALGKKTQEQGAGDQGIMFGYACDETPELMPAPIMYAHRLGRELTRIRKAGKLAKWLRPDAKSQVSVEYVDGKPTRIVNVVISTQHAADVSHGEIEKFCIEQVIKKVLPKNMLTKDTEYLINPTGRFVVGGPQGDSGLTGRKIIVDTYGGTGRHGGGAFSGKDPSKVDRSAAYMGRWVA
;
A
#
# COMPACT_ATOMS: atom_id res chain seq x y z
N MET A 1 -8.66 -23.42 28.20
CA MET A 1 -7.85 -23.32 26.97
C MET A 1 -8.71 -22.60 25.95
N SER A 2 -8.37 -21.36 25.61
CA SER A 2 -9.08 -20.61 24.57
C SER A 2 -8.36 -20.84 23.25
N THR A 3 -9.08 -21.31 22.24
CA THR A 3 -8.52 -21.56 20.91
C THR A 3 -9.34 -20.83 19.87
N TYR A 4 -8.67 -20.11 18.97
CA TYR A 4 -9.32 -19.43 17.86
C TYR A 4 -8.38 -19.35 16.65
N ILE A 5 -8.95 -19.08 15.49
CA ILE A 5 -8.20 -18.83 14.25
C ILE A 5 -8.38 -17.37 13.89
N PHE A 6 -7.27 -16.68 13.61
CA PHE A 6 -7.28 -15.30 13.14
C PHE A 6 -6.59 -15.21 11.79
N SER A 7 -7.15 -14.41 10.89
CA SER A 7 -6.66 -14.25 9.52
C SER A 7 -6.34 -12.80 9.23
N SER A 8 -5.23 -12.57 8.55
CA SER A 8 -4.92 -11.27 7.93
C SER A 8 -4.50 -11.48 6.49
N GLU A 9 -4.70 -10.44 5.69
CA GLU A 9 -4.32 -10.43 4.28
C GLU A 9 -3.40 -9.26 3.95
N SER A 10 -2.74 -9.38 2.81
CA SER A 10 -1.93 -8.35 2.19
C SER A 10 -2.03 -8.45 0.68
N VAL A 11 -1.60 -7.38 0.01
CA VAL A 11 -1.55 -7.28 -1.44
C VAL A 11 -0.19 -6.74 -1.87
N GLY A 12 0.28 -7.15 -3.04
CA GLY A 12 1.52 -6.69 -3.63
C GLY A 12 1.41 -5.27 -4.19
N GLU A 13 2.55 -4.66 -4.52
CA GLU A 13 2.63 -3.31 -5.09
C GLU A 13 1.87 -3.15 -6.42
N GLY A 14 1.61 -4.24 -7.14
CA GLY A 14 0.82 -4.21 -8.37
C GLY A 14 -0.69 -4.20 -8.16
N HIS A 15 -1.21 -4.46 -6.96
CA HIS A 15 -2.64 -4.37 -6.71
C HIS A 15 -3.15 -2.96 -7.03
N PRO A 16 -4.29 -2.76 -7.71
CA PRO A 16 -4.69 -1.44 -8.20
C PRO A 16 -4.82 -0.38 -7.11
N ASP A 17 -5.37 -0.71 -5.92
CA ASP A 17 -5.33 0.24 -4.79
C ASP A 17 -3.91 0.59 -4.33
N LYS A 18 -2.97 -0.36 -4.37
CA LYS A 18 -1.56 -0.10 -4.04
C LYS A 18 -0.81 0.65 -5.13
N VAL A 19 -1.21 0.51 -6.39
CA VAL A 19 -0.77 1.38 -7.48
C VAL A 19 -1.19 2.81 -7.19
N ALA A 20 -2.44 3.03 -6.79
CA ALA A 20 -2.94 4.36 -6.43
C ALA A 20 -2.20 4.97 -5.22
N ASP A 21 -2.02 4.19 -4.14
CA ASP A 21 -1.21 4.62 -2.98
C ASP A 21 0.23 5.01 -3.39
N THR A 22 0.87 4.19 -4.22
CA THR A 22 2.25 4.42 -4.68
C THR A 22 2.37 5.69 -5.53
N ILE A 23 1.41 5.93 -6.42
CA ILE A 23 1.38 7.16 -7.23
C ILE A 23 1.18 8.40 -6.34
N SER A 24 0.23 8.33 -5.41
CA SER A 24 -0.04 9.40 -4.44
C SER A 24 1.20 9.75 -3.61
N ASP A 25 1.91 8.75 -3.08
CA ASP A 25 3.15 8.99 -2.32
C ASP A 25 4.32 9.45 -3.22
N ALA A 26 4.42 8.97 -4.47
CA ALA A 26 5.45 9.46 -5.39
C ALA A 26 5.28 10.97 -5.71
N ILE A 27 4.04 11.45 -5.81
CA ILE A 27 3.75 12.88 -5.99
C ILE A 27 4.08 13.66 -4.70
N LEU A 28 3.75 13.12 -3.53
CA LEU A 28 4.14 13.69 -2.24
C LEU A 28 5.67 13.84 -2.16
N ASP A 29 6.42 12.79 -2.44
CA ASP A 29 7.89 12.80 -2.39
C ASP A 29 8.47 13.84 -3.36
N ALA A 30 7.91 13.94 -4.58
CA ALA A 30 8.32 14.96 -5.54
C ALA A 30 8.07 16.39 -5.01
N CYS A 31 6.96 16.63 -4.32
CA CYS A 31 6.66 17.92 -3.69
C CYS A 31 7.64 18.24 -2.55
N LEU A 32 7.87 17.26 -1.65
CA LEU A 32 8.77 17.41 -0.51
C LEU A 32 10.24 17.62 -0.95
N ALA A 33 10.64 17.02 -2.06
CA ALA A 33 11.97 17.24 -2.66
C ALA A 33 12.17 18.69 -3.14
N VAL A 34 11.12 19.33 -3.67
CA VAL A 34 11.17 20.76 -4.02
C VAL A 34 11.18 21.61 -2.76
N ASP A 35 10.23 21.38 -1.86
CA ASP A 35 10.09 22.10 -0.60
C ASP A 35 9.62 21.15 0.53
N PRO A 36 10.46 20.90 1.56
CA PRO A 36 10.07 20.07 2.70
C PRO A 36 8.85 20.60 3.49
N LYS A 37 8.46 21.86 3.28
CA LYS A 37 7.26 22.47 3.87
C LYS A 37 6.01 22.34 2.99
N SER A 38 6.07 21.56 1.92
CA SER A 38 4.92 21.34 1.03
C SER A 38 3.75 20.73 1.78
N ARG A 39 2.56 21.30 1.59
CA ARG A 39 1.29 20.69 2.03
C ARG A 39 0.70 19.91 0.87
N VAL A 40 0.44 18.62 1.07
CA VAL A 40 0.00 17.69 0.04
C VAL A 40 -1.16 16.86 0.56
N ALA A 41 -2.23 16.81 -0.23
CA ALA A 41 -3.31 15.84 -0.17
C ALA A 41 -3.57 15.37 -1.60
N CYS A 42 -2.86 14.33 -2.04
CA CYS A 42 -2.92 13.81 -3.40
C CYS A 42 -3.68 12.48 -3.42
N GLU A 43 -4.81 12.45 -4.11
CA GLU A 43 -5.62 11.26 -4.32
C GLU A 43 -5.42 10.72 -5.74
N THR A 44 -5.41 9.40 -5.87
CA THR A 44 -5.25 8.72 -7.15
C THR A 44 -6.38 7.71 -7.37
N PHE A 45 -6.94 7.69 -8.57
CA PHE A 45 -7.82 6.65 -9.09
C PHE A 45 -7.17 6.00 -10.31
N VAL A 46 -7.23 4.66 -10.40
CA VAL A 46 -6.72 3.90 -11.55
C VAL A 46 -7.77 2.92 -12.06
N LYS A 47 -7.94 2.84 -13.38
CA LYS A 47 -8.78 1.80 -14.04
C LYS A 47 -8.40 1.66 -15.50
N SER A 48 -8.41 0.41 -16.00
CA SER A 48 -8.06 0.07 -17.38
C SER A 48 -6.68 0.61 -17.75
N ASN A 49 -6.59 1.60 -18.63
CA ASN A 49 -5.37 2.30 -19.03
C ASN A 49 -5.38 3.78 -18.57
N ILE A 50 -6.14 4.11 -17.53
CA ILE A 50 -6.34 5.48 -17.05
C ILE A 50 -5.77 5.63 -15.64
N VAL A 51 -5.08 6.74 -15.42
CA VAL A 51 -4.74 7.29 -14.10
C VAL A 51 -5.41 8.65 -13.98
N VAL A 52 -6.12 8.87 -12.88
CA VAL A 52 -6.67 10.19 -12.50
C VAL A 52 -6.01 10.59 -11.19
N VAL A 53 -5.37 11.75 -11.16
CA VAL A 53 -4.84 12.35 -9.93
C VAL A 53 -5.58 13.64 -9.63
N GLY A 54 -5.85 13.90 -8.36
CA GLY A 54 -6.55 15.10 -7.90
C GLY A 54 -6.26 15.42 -6.44
N GLY A 55 -6.71 16.59 -6.01
CA GLY A 55 -6.53 17.08 -4.63
C GLY A 55 -5.74 18.38 -4.57
N GLU A 56 -5.26 18.70 -3.36
CA GLU A 56 -4.71 20.01 -3.02
C GLU A 56 -3.23 19.95 -2.68
N ILE A 57 -2.44 20.76 -3.38
CA ILE A 57 -0.99 20.86 -3.17
C ILE A 57 -0.57 22.32 -3.05
N THR A 58 0.15 22.65 -1.98
CA THR A 58 0.78 23.95 -1.77
C THR A 58 2.28 23.74 -1.58
N ILE A 59 3.09 24.31 -2.47
CA ILE A 59 4.55 24.29 -2.41
C ILE A 59 5.04 25.73 -2.15
N PRO A 60 5.42 26.10 -0.91
CA PRO A 60 5.72 27.49 -0.57
C PRO A 60 6.77 28.16 -1.47
N LYS A 61 7.84 27.44 -1.84
CA LYS A 61 8.90 27.96 -2.72
C LYS A 61 8.46 28.44 -4.11
N ILE A 62 7.31 27.97 -4.63
CA ILE A 62 6.84 28.37 -5.98
C ILE A 62 5.71 29.40 -5.93
N GLY A 63 5.21 29.74 -4.73
CA GLY A 63 4.11 30.69 -4.55
C GLY A 63 2.86 30.26 -5.33
N PRO A 64 2.22 31.17 -6.11
CA PRO A 64 0.99 30.87 -6.83
C PRO A 64 1.22 30.11 -8.15
N LYS A 65 2.46 29.76 -8.49
CA LYS A 65 2.75 29.05 -9.75
C LYS A 65 2.15 27.65 -9.71
N PRO A 66 1.66 27.13 -10.85
CA PRO A 66 1.15 25.76 -10.91
C PRO A 66 2.25 24.75 -10.58
N ILE A 67 1.87 23.62 -9.97
CA ILE A 67 2.79 22.52 -9.63
C ILE A 67 3.65 22.08 -10.83
N GLY A 68 3.06 22.09 -12.03
CA GLY A 68 3.72 21.76 -13.29
C GLY A 68 4.91 22.65 -13.66
N SER A 69 5.11 23.79 -12.98
CA SER A 69 6.27 24.66 -13.18
C SER A 69 7.57 24.12 -12.57
N VAL A 70 7.49 23.16 -11.65
CA VAL A 70 8.65 22.57 -10.96
C VAL A 70 8.66 21.04 -10.96
N ILE A 71 7.49 20.41 -11.13
CA ILE A 71 7.37 18.95 -11.12
C ILE A 71 6.69 18.49 -12.41
N ASN A 72 7.35 17.58 -13.13
CA ASN A 72 6.72 16.86 -14.23
C ASN A 72 5.87 15.71 -13.65
N VAL A 73 4.61 16.02 -13.33
CA VAL A 73 3.66 15.07 -12.71
C VAL A 73 3.47 13.82 -13.56
N GLU A 74 3.39 13.98 -14.88
CA GLU A 74 3.26 12.85 -15.79
C GLU A 74 4.47 11.91 -15.68
N LYS A 75 5.69 12.45 -15.69
CA LYS A 75 6.90 11.66 -15.52
C LYS A 75 6.92 10.91 -14.18
N VAL A 76 6.54 11.58 -13.08
CA VAL A 76 6.46 10.96 -11.74
C VAL A 76 5.50 9.77 -11.74
N ILE A 77 4.30 9.93 -12.31
CA ILE A 77 3.31 8.85 -12.42
C ILE A 77 3.85 7.69 -13.26
N ARG A 78 4.40 7.98 -14.44
CA ARG A 78 4.94 6.94 -15.33
C ARG A 78 6.11 6.19 -14.69
N ASP A 79 6.98 6.89 -13.96
CA ASP A 79 8.10 6.29 -13.24
C ASP A 79 7.64 5.42 -12.07
N ALA A 80 6.62 5.84 -11.32
CA ALA A 80 6.01 5.02 -10.27
C ALA A 80 5.41 3.72 -10.85
N VAL A 81 4.62 3.83 -11.92
CA VAL A 81 4.03 2.67 -12.62
C VAL A 81 5.11 1.74 -13.20
N ARG A 82 6.19 2.31 -13.75
CA ARG A 82 7.35 1.55 -14.23
C ARG A 82 8.08 0.85 -13.09
N GLY A 83 8.25 1.53 -11.96
CA GLY A 83 8.86 0.97 -10.74
C GLY A 83 8.08 -0.20 -10.16
N ILE A 84 6.76 -0.21 -10.33
CA ILE A 84 5.89 -1.35 -9.98
C ILE A 84 6.08 -2.52 -10.97
N GLY A 85 6.37 -2.23 -12.24
CA GLY A 85 6.67 -3.22 -13.28
C GLY A 85 5.52 -3.50 -14.25
N TYR A 86 4.61 -2.53 -14.42
CA TYR A 86 3.63 -2.48 -15.49
C TYR A 86 4.29 -1.99 -16.80
N THR A 87 5.11 -2.87 -17.37
CA THR A 87 6.02 -2.56 -18.49
C THR A 87 6.05 -3.68 -19.55
N ASN A 88 5.12 -4.62 -19.49
CA ASN A 88 5.07 -5.72 -20.46
C ASN A 88 4.24 -5.29 -21.66
N ASP A 89 4.64 -5.72 -22.86
CA ASP A 89 3.97 -5.33 -24.11
C ASP A 89 2.47 -5.68 -24.10
N ASP A 90 2.08 -6.74 -23.38
CA ASP A 90 0.71 -7.22 -23.19
C ASP A 90 -0.07 -6.53 -22.06
N ASP A 91 0.54 -5.62 -21.29
CA ASP A 91 -0.14 -4.89 -20.22
C ASP A 91 -1.08 -3.80 -20.79
N VAL A 92 -2.39 -3.86 -20.50
CA VAL A 92 -3.30 -2.74 -20.82
C VAL A 92 -2.98 -1.51 -19.98
N PHE A 93 -2.72 -1.69 -18.69
CA PHE A 93 -2.19 -0.65 -17.81
C PHE A 93 -0.66 -0.67 -17.92
N HIS A 94 -0.09 0.20 -18.75
CA HIS A 94 1.34 0.20 -19.06
C HIS A 94 1.95 1.58 -18.87
N ALA A 95 3.13 1.68 -18.24
CA ALA A 95 3.79 2.94 -17.87
C ALA A 95 3.87 3.95 -19.03
N ASP A 96 4.09 3.50 -20.26
CA ASP A 96 4.21 4.36 -21.45
C ASP A 96 2.89 4.59 -22.21
N ARG A 97 1.81 3.87 -21.87
CA ARG A 97 0.53 3.91 -22.62
C ARG A 97 -0.66 4.39 -21.80
N ILE A 98 -0.48 4.60 -20.50
CA ILE A 98 -1.54 5.16 -19.65
C ILE A 98 -1.92 6.58 -20.07
N PHE A 99 -3.22 6.86 -20.03
CA PHE A 99 -3.81 8.19 -20.12
C PHE A 99 -3.87 8.81 -18.72
N ILE A 100 -3.34 10.01 -18.57
CA ILE A 100 -3.25 10.70 -17.29
C ILE A 100 -4.17 11.92 -17.30
N ASN A 101 -5.12 11.94 -16.37
CA ASN A 101 -5.94 13.12 -16.09
C ASN A 101 -5.45 13.75 -14.79
N ASN A 102 -4.97 15.01 -14.88
CA ASN A 102 -4.40 15.71 -13.75
C ASN A 102 -5.31 16.86 -13.31
N TYR A 103 -5.88 16.73 -12.12
CA TYR A 103 -6.75 17.71 -11.45
C TYR A 103 -6.13 18.23 -10.15
N LEU A 104 -4.80 18.18 -10.00
CA LEU A 104 -4.12 18.74 -8.85
C LEU A 104 -4.19 20.27 -8.88
N THR A 105 -4.70 20.84 -7.80
CA THR A 105 -4.88 22.30 -7.65
C THR A 105 -4.14 22.81 -6.42
N THR A 106 -3.98 24.13 -6.32
CA THR A 106 -3.52 24.76 -5.08
C THR A 106 -4.59 24.67 -4.00
N GLN A 107 -4.19 24.41 -2.75
CA GLN A 107 -5.12 24.41 -1.62
C GLN A 107 -5.84 25.75 -1.50
N SER A 108 -7.14 25.71 -1.17
CA SER A 108 -7.93 26.94 -0.96
C SER A 108 -7.27 27.88 0.05
N PRO A 109 -7.13 29.19 -0.26
CA PRO A 109 -6.64 30.18 0.68
C PRO A 109 -7.44 30.25 1.99
N ASP A 110 -8.74 29.95 1.98
CA ASP A 110 -9.60 29.99 3.18
C ASP A 110 -9.28 28.84 4.16
N ILE A 111 -8.87 27.68 3.63
CA ILE A 111 -8.42 26.53 4.45
C ILE A 111 -6.99 26.77 4.95
N SER A 112 -6.15 27.43 4.15
CA SER A 112 -4.74 27.70 4.51
C SER A 112 -4.61 28.56 5.78
N GLN A 113 -5.53 29.51 5.98
CA GLN A 113 -5.54 30.42 7.13
C GLN A 113 -5.80 29.72 8.47
N GLY A 114 -6.55 28.61 8.49
CA GLY A 114 -6.82 27.85 9.70
C GLY A 114 -5.62 27.02 10.20
N VAL A 115 -4.79 26.55 9.28
CA VAL A 115 -3.67 25.63 9.57
C VAL A 115 -2.37 26.38 9.86
N ASP A 116 -2.13 27.54 9.22
CA ASP A 116 -0.91 28.30 9.45
C ASP A 116 -0.86 28.93 10.86
N ALA A 117 0.32 28.86 11.48
CA ALA A 117 0.58 29.27 12.87
C ALA A 117 0.50 30.80 13.11
N LYS A 118 0.18 31.59 12.09
CA LYS A 118 0.09 33.05 12.22
C LYS A 118 -1.30 33.46 12.65
N GLN A 119 -1.41 33.94 13.89
CA GLN A 119 -2.48 34.79 14.46
C GLN A 119 -3.78 34.86 13.62
N ALA A 120 -4.48 33.74 13.47
CA ALA A 120 -5.87 33.80 13.06
C ALA A 120 -6.66 34.36 14.24
N LEU A 121 -7.47 35.39 14.02
CA LEU A 121 -8.35 35.96 15.04
C LEU A 121 -9.21 34.83 15.63
N GLY A 122 -9.02 34.49 16.90
CA GLY A 122 -9.72 33.40 17.59
C GLY A 122 -8.89 32.15 17.95
N LYS A 123 -7.61 32.03 17.53
CA LYS A 123 -6.72 30.96 18.02
C LYS A 123 -6.29 31.21 19.48
N LYS A 124 -6.49 30.21 20.34
CA LYS A 124 -6.09 30.26 21.77
C LYS A 124 -4.59 30.02 22.00
N THR A 125 -3.89 29.39 21.07
CA THR A 125 -2.45 29.07 21.16
C THR A 125 -1.73 29.37 19.85
N GLN A 126 -0.39 29.54 19.90
CA GLN A 126 0.47 29.75 18.72
C GLN A 126 0.96 28.44 18.10
N GLU A 127 0.48 27.28 18.57
CA GLU A 127 0.89 25.98 18.07
C GLU A 127 0.14 25.60 16.79
N GLN A 128 0.79 24.78 15.95
CA GLN A 128 0.14 24.20 14.77
C GLN A 128 -0.94 23.21 15.23
N GLY A 129 -2.20 23.52 14.95
CA GLY A 129 -3.33 22.63 15.21
C GLY A 129 -3.39 21.46 14.22
N ALA A 130 -4.13 20.41 14.58
CA ALA A 130 -4.43 19.31 13.67
C ALA A 130 -5.12 19.86 12.39
N GLY A 131 -4.70 19.36 11.23
CA GLY A 131 -5.29 19.77 9.94
C GLY A 131 -6.71 19.24 9.70
N ASP A 132 -7.15 18.26 10.49
CA ASP A 132 -8.50 17.70 10.52
C ASP A 132 -8.75 17.03 11.89
N GLN A 133 -10.01 16.75 12.22
CA GLN A 133 -10.36 15.86 13.33
C GLN A 133 -10.00 14.42 12.97
N GLY A 134 -9.57 13.61 13.94
CA GLY A 134 -9.34 12.20 13.70
C GLY A 134 -8.95 11.44 14.95
N ILE A 135 -9.00 10.11 14.84
CA ILE A 135 -8.60 9.16 15.88
C ILE A 135 -7.49 8.32 15.28
N MET A 136 -6.41 8.09 16.03
CA MET A 136 -5.28 7.30 15.55
C MET A 136 -4.93 6.25 16.60
N PHE A 137 -4.55 5.07 16.13
CA PHE A 137 -4.18 3.95 17.00
C PHE A 137 -2.77 3.48 16.65
N GLY A 138 -1.98 3.26 17.70
CA GLY A 138 -0.75 2.48 17.64
C GLY A 138 -0.97 1.09 18.20
N TYR A 139 -0.25 0.10 17.69
CA TYR A 139 -0.26 -1.26 18.22
C TYR A 139 1.12 -1.90 18.09
N ALA A 140 1.51 -2.71 19.07
CA ALA A 140 2.67 -3.58 19.07
C ALA A 140 2.40 -4.85 19.87
N CYS A 141 3.06 -5.96 19.51
CA CYS A 141 3.02 -7.23 20.23
C CYS A 141 4.31 -8.02 19.95
N ASP A 142 4.68 -8.96 20.81
CA ASP A 142 5.92 -9.73 20.71
C ASP A 142 5.82 -11.02 19.87
N GLU A 143 4.73 -11.19 19.10
CA GLU A 143 4.50 -12.36 18.24
C GLU A 143 5.55 -12.52 17.12
N THR A 144 6.18 -11.41 16.70
CA THR A 144 7.23 -11.39 15.67
C THR A 144 8.38 -10.45 16.07
N PRO A 145 9.61 -10.63 15.54
CA PRO A 145 10.74 -9.74 15.81
C PRO A 145 10.50 -8.28 15.45
N GLU A 146 9.61 -8.01 14.49
CA GLU A 146 9.20 -6.67 14.08
C GLU A 146 8.19 -6.03 15.04
N LEU A 147 7.86 -6.69 16.15
CA LEU A 147 6.83 -6.28 17.10
C LEU A 147 5.44 -6.13 16.46
N MET A 148 5.09 -7.02 15.54
CA MET A 148 3.84 -6.99 14.74
C MET A 148 3.04 -8.29 14.90
N PRO A 149 1.71 -8.27 14.70
CA PRO A 149 0.90 -9.48 14.72
C PRO A 149 1.37 -10.47 13.66
N ALA A 150 1.49 -11.75 14.02
CA ALA A 150 2.03 -12.77 13.13
C ALA A 150 1.27 -12.89 11.78
N PRO A 151 -0.09 -12.91 11.74
CA PRO A 151 -0.84 -13.10 10.49
C PRO A 151 -0.55 -12.03 9.44
N ILE A 152 -0.60 -10.75 9.81
CA ILE A 152 -0.35 -9.64 8.88
C ILE A 152 1.12 -9.58 8.45
N MET A 153 2.04 -9.82 9.39
CA MET A 153 3.47 -9.81 9.07
C MET A 153 3.82 -10.94 8.09
N TYR A 154 3.24 -12.13 8.27
CA TYR A 154 3.43 -13.25 7.35
C TYR A 154 2.83 -12.97 5.98
N ALA A 155 1.62 -12.43 5.89
CA ALA A 155 1.02 -12.01 4.63
C ALA A 155 1.92 -10.98 3.90
N HIS A 156 2.39 -9.93 4.60
CA HIS A 156 3.33 -8.95 4.02
C HIS A 156 4.62 -9.58 3.51
N ARG A 157 5.22 -10.51 4.25
CA ARG A 157 6.47 -11.15 3.84
C ARG A 157 6.27 -11.98 2.56
N LEU A 158 5.14 -12.67 2.40
CA LEU A 158 4.82 -13.41 1.18
C LEU A 158 4.72 -12.48 -0.04
N GLY A 159 3.98 -11.38 0.07
CA GLY A 159 3.84 -10.39 -1.01
C GLY A 159 5.17 -9.71 -1.38
N ARG A 160 6.01 -9.38 -0.37
CA ARG A 160 7.36 -8.84 -0.58
C ARG A 160 8.26 -9.82 -1.33
N GLU A 161 8.20 -11.10 -0.97
CA GLU A 161 9.04 -12.11 -1.63
C GLU A 161 8.61 -12.36 -3.08
N LEU A 162 7.32 -12.44 -3.37
CA LEU A 162 6.81 -12.51 -4.75
C LEU A 162 7.29 -11.33 -5.59
N THR A 163 7.20 -10.12 -5.03
CA THR A 163 7.68 -8.89 -5.68
C THR A 163 9.19 -8.93 -5.93
N ARG A 164 9.97 -9.34 -4.93
CA ARG A 164 11.43 -9.45 -5.03
C ARG A 164 11.83 -10.43 -6.13
N ILE A 165 11.21 -11.61 -6.18
CA ILE A 165 11.51 -12.63 -7.19
C ILE A 165 11.11 -12.14 -8.59
N ARG A 166 9.91 -11.54 -8.73
CA ARG A 166 9.45 -10.96 -10.00
C ARG A 166 10.42 -9.90 -10.52
N LYS A 167 10.79 -8.91 -9.70
CA LYS A 167 11.72 -7.84 -10.09
C LYS A 167 13.12 -8.35 -10.40
N ALA A 168 13.56 -9.45 -9.77
CA ALA A 168 14.84 -10.08 -10.10
C ALA A 168 14.84 -10.76 -11.48
N GLY A 169 13.67 -11.13 -12.02
CA GLY A 169 13.49 -11.59 -13.41
C GLY A 169 14.12 -12.94 -13.79
N LYS A 170 14.77 -13.64 -12.84
CA LYS A 170 15.53 -14.89 -13.11
C LYS A 170 14.73 -16.17 -12.89
N LEU A 171 13.90 -16.22 -11.84
CA LEU A 171 13.29 -17.48 -11.37
C LEU A 171 11.87 -17.72 -11.91
N ALA A 172 11.11 -16.65 -12.17
CA ALA A 172 9.71 -16.76 -12.62
C ALA A 172 9.35 -15.58 -13.53
N LYS A 173 9.69 -15.70 -14.82
CA LYS A 173 9.42 -14.68 -15.84
C LYS A 173 7.93 -14.49 -16.12
N TRP A 174 7.12 -15.47 -15.76
CA TRP A 174 5.67 -15.44 -15.91
C TRP A 174 4.96 -14.65 -14.80
N LEU A 175 5.63 -14.28 -13.70
CA LEU A 175 4.99 -13.47 -12.65
C LEU A 175 4.66 -12.07 -13.17
N ARG A 176 3.44 -11.62 -12.90
CA ARG A 176 2.97 -10.26 -13.18
C ARG A 176 2.76 -9.47 -11.88
N PRO A 177 2.61 -8.13 -11.93
CA PRO A 177 2.67 -7.30 -10.73
C PRO A 177 1.59 -7.53 -9.67
N ASP A 178 0.36 -7.86 -10.06
CA ASP A 178 -0.76 -7.98 -9.12
C ASP A 178 -0.70 -9.28 -8.32
N ALA A 179 -0.73 -9.19 -6.99
CA ALA A 179 -0.65 -10.33 -6.11
C ALA A 179 -1.39 -10.08 -4.79
N LYS A 180 -1.94 -11.14 -4.21
CA LYS A 180 -2.65 -11.14 -2.93
C LYS A 180 -2.17 -12.33 -2.09
N SER A 181 -2.11 -12.14 -0.79
CA SER A 181 -1.73 -13.19 0.16
C SER A 181 -2.58 -13.11 1.42
N GLN A 182 -3.03 -14.25 1.92
CA GLN A 182 -3.73 -14.35 3.21
C GLN A 182 -3.09 -15.46 4.05
N VAL A 183 -2.98 -15.22 5.35
CA VAL A 183 -2.45 -16.21 6.30
C VAL A 183 -3.42 -16.33 7.47
N SER A 184 -3.87 -17.55 7.74
CA SER A 184 -4.70 -17.86 8.91
C SER A 184 -3.84 -18.59 9.95
N VAL A 185 -3.83 -18.08 11.18
CA VAL A 185 -3.01 -18.60 12.28
C VAL A 185 -3.92 -19.06 13.42
N GLU A 186 -3.63 -20.24 13.96
CA GLU A 186 -4.26 -20.75 15.17
C GLU A 186 -3.60 -20.15 16.41
N TYR A 187 -4.42 -19.65 17.32
CA TYR A 187 -4.01 -19.12 18.60
C TYR A 187 -4.50 -20.03 19.72
N VAL A 188 -3.62 -20.35 20.66
CA VAL A 188 -3.95 -21.08 21.89
C VAL A 188 -3.53 -20.20 23.07
N ASP A 189 -4.50 -19.90 23.94
CA ASP A 189 -4.33 -19.02 25.09
C ASP A 189 -3.64 -17.67 24.73
N GLY A 190 -4.04 -17.13 23.57
CA GLY A 190 -3.57 -15.85 23.06
C GLY A 190 -2.22 -15.88 22.34
N LYS A 191 -1.61 -17.06 22.13
CA LYS A 191 -0.30 -17.19 21.45
C LYS A 191 -0.41 -17.88 20.09
N PRO A 192 0.25 -17.36 19.04
CA PRO A 192 0.26 -18.00 17.72
C PRO A 192 0.98 -19.35 17.82
N THR A 193 0.30 -20.41 17.39
CA THR A 193 0.79 -21.80 17.56
C THR A 193 1.17 -22.44 16.23
N ARG A 194 0.31 -22.34 15.21
CA ARG A 194 0.59 -22.86 13.85
C ARG A 194 -0.16 -22.09 12.78
N ILE A 195 0.31 -22.20 11.54
CA ILE A 195 -0.39 -21.69 10.36
C ILE A 195 -1.40 -22.75 9.90
N VAL A 196 -2.67 -22.36 9.86
CA VAL A 196 -3.79 -23.22 9.43
C VAL A 196 -3.86 -23.26 7.92
N ASN A 197 -3.88 -22.09 7.27
CA ASN A 197 -3.88 -22.00 5.83
C ASN A 197 -3.08 -20.79 5.31
N VAL A 198 -2.62 -20.93 4.07
CA VAL A 198 -1.98 -19.86 3.31
C VAL A 198 -2.63 -19.78 1.95
N VAL A 199 -3.13 -18.59 1.60
CA VAL A 199 -3.67 -18.29 0.27
C VAL A 199 -2.68 -17.40 -0.46
N ILE A 200 -2.34 -17.74 -1.71
CA ILE A 200 -1.65 -16.83 -2.63
C ILE A 200 -2.44 -16.78 -3.92
N SER A 201 -2.83 -15.58 -4.33
CA SER A 201 -3.34 -15.31 -5.69
C SER A 201 -2.36 -14.39 -6.38
N THR A 202 -1.61 -14.90 -7.35
CA THR A 202 -0.62 -14.10 -8.10
C THR A 202 -1.01 -14.04 -9.57
N GLN A 203 -0.95 -12.84 -10.13
CA GLN A 203 -1.14 -12.61 -11.55
C GLN A 203 0.01 -13.26 -12.32
N HIS A 204 -0.30 -13.83 -13.48
CA HIS A 204 0.67 -14.57 -14.27
C HIS A 204 0.46 -14.43 -15.79
N ALA A 205 1.50 -14.72 -16.56
CA ALA A 205 1.42 -14.86 -18.01
C ALA A 205 0.51 -16.03 -18.40
N ALA A 206 -0.05 -15.98 -19.61
CA ALA A 206 -1.10 -16.90 -20.05
C ALA A 206 -0.65 -18.36 -20.26
N ASP A 207 0.66 -18.58 -20.38
CA ASP A 207 1.34 -19.80 -20.81
C ASP A 207 1.81 -20.70 -19.66
N VAL A 208 1.98 -20.16 -18.45
CA VAL A 208 2.39 -20.97 -17.29
C VAL A 208 1.24 -21.86 -16.79
N SER A 209 1.57 -23.12 -16.47
CA SER A 209 0.59 -24.06 -15.94
C SER A 209 0.28 -23.81 -14.46
N HIS A 210 -0.94 -24.14 -14.02
CA HIS A 210 -1.31 -23.99 -12.61
C HIS A 210 -0.40 -24.79 -11.67
N GLY A 211 -0.01 -26.02 -12.05
CA GLY A 211 0.88 -26.85 -11.23
C GLY A 211 2.29 -26.26 -11.06
N GLU A 212 2.80 -25.52 -12.05
CA GLU A 212 4.05 -24.78 -11.92
C GLU A 212 3.91 -23.58 -10.97
N ILE A 213 2.81 -22.84 -11.06
CA ILE A 213 2.51 -21.72 -10.14
C ILE A 213 2.39 -22.25 -8.71
N GLU A 214 1.63 -23.31 -8.50
CA GLU A 214 1.41 -23.93 -7.19
C GLU A 214 2.73 -24.38 -6.57
N LYS A 215 3.51 -25.20 -7.31
CA LYS A 215 4.82 -25.67 -6.87
C LYS A 215 5.77 -24.52 -6.57
N PHE A 216 5.79 -23.48 -7.41
CA PHE A 216 6.63 -22.31 -7.20
C PHE A 216 6.23 -21.56 -5.91
N CYS A 217 4.95 -21.24 -5.74
CA CYS A 217 4.47 -20.52 -4.57
C CYS A 217 4.77 -21.30 -3.27
N ILE A 218 4.56 -22.61 -3.26
CA ILE A 218 4.84 -23.43 -2.07
C ILE A 218 6.35 -23.51 -1.78
N GLU A 219 7.16 -23.89 -2.77
CA GLU A 219 8.58 -24.22 -2.56
C GLU A 219 9.51 -23.00 -2.51
N GLN A 220 9.22 -21.97 -3.31
CA GLN A 220 10.09 -20.80 -3.48
C GLN A 220 9.63 -19.60 -2.65
N VAL A 221 8.35 -19.55 -2.26
CA VAL A 221 7.80 -18.42 -1.48
C VAL A 221 7.44 -18.88 -0.07
N ILE A 222 6.41 -19.69 0.08
CA ILE A 222 5.83 -20.04 1.39
C ILE A 222 6.85 -20.71 2.31
N LYS A 223 7.48 -21.80 1.86
CA LYS A 223 8.48 -22.55 2.65
C LYS A 223 9.79 -21.79 2.91
N LYS A 224 10.08 -20.74 2.14
CA LYS A 224 11.27 -19.89 2.31
C LYS A 224 11.03 -18.74 3.28
N VAL A 225 9.78 -18.26 3.34
CA VAL A 225 9.42 -17.03 4.05
C VAL A 225 8.80 -17.30 5.41
N LEU A 226 7.95 -18.32 5.52
CA LEU A 226 7.21 -18.58 6.75
C LEU A 226 8.02 -19.44 7.74
N PRO A 227 7.84 -19.27 9.06
CA PRO A 227 8.56 -20.03 10.06
C PRO A 227 8.29 -21.53 9.92
N LYS A 228 9.36 -22.33 9.75
CA LYS A 228 9.24 -23.78 9.52
C LYS A 228 8.51 -24.51 10.64
N ASN A 229 8.68 -24.05 11.89
CA ASN A 229 8.03 -24.63 13.06
C ASN A 229 6.51 -24.36 13.14
N MET A 230 5.99 -23.44 12.33
CA MET A 230 4.55 -23.16 12.24
C MET A 230 3.86 -23.82 11.06
N LEU A 231 4.62 -24.36 10.10
CA LEU A 231 4.10 -25.14 8.97
C LEU A 231 4.02 -26.61 9.38
N THR A 232 2.82 -27.18 9.36
CA THR A 232 2.58 -28.59 9.70
C THR A 232 2.12 -29.36 8.48
N LYS A 233 1.99 -30.69 8.62
CA LYS A 233 1.38 -31.55 7.60
C LYS A 233 -0.10 -31.20 7.32
N ASP A 234 -0.75 -30.52 8.26
CA ASP A 234 -2.16 -30.12 8.20
C ASP A 234 -2.32 -28.66 7.76
N THR A 235 -1.22 -27.96 7.39
CA THR A 235 -1.29 -26.62 6.82
C THR A 235 -1.80 -26.70 5.38
N GLU A 236 -2.89 -26.00 5.10
CA GLU A 236 -3.49 -25.96 3.76
C GLU A 236 -2.85 -24.85 2.91
N TYR A 237 -2.52 -25.18 1.65
CA TYR A 237 -2.00 -24.22 0.68
C TYR A 237 -3.02 -24.04 -0.43
N LEU A 238 -3.51 -22.81 -0.60
CA LEU A 238 -4.51 -22.44 -1.61
C LEU A 238 -3.87 -21.48 -2.62
N ILE A 239 -3.34 -22.03 -3.71
CA ILE A 239 -2.64 -21.24 -4.73
C ILE A 239 -3.56 -21.00 -5.92
N ASN A 240 -3.74 -19.72 -6.30
CA ASN A 240 -4.64 -19.27 -7.36
C ASN A 240 -5.98 -20.05 -7.35
N PRO A 241 -6.75 -20.08 -6.24
CA PRO A 241 -7.93 -20.93 -6.09
C PRO A 241 -9.05 -20.62 -7.10
N THR A 242 -9.02 -19.43 -7.72
CA THR A 242 -9.91 -19.04 -8.84
C THR A 242 -9.50 -19.65 -10.19
N GLY A 243 -8.41 -20.40 -10.23
CA GLY A 243 -7.83 -21.02 -11.42
C GLY A 243 -6.91 -20.08 -12.18
N ARG A 244 -7.50 -19.19 -12.99
CA ARG A 244 -6.76 -18.36 -13.97
C ARG A 244 -6.75 -16.88 -13.56
N PHE A 245 -5.56 -16.31 -13.37
CA PHE A 245 -5.38 -14.90 -13.03
C PHE A 245 -4.40 -14.21 -13.99
N VAL A 246 -4.80 -14.09 -15.26
CA VAL A 246 -3.99 -13.43 -16.31
C VAL A 246 -4.26 -11.92 -16.35
N VAL A 247 -5.54 -11.56 -16.33
CA VAL A 247 -5.97 -10.15 -16.27
C VAL A 247 -5.98 -9.70 -14.81
N GLY A 248 -5.05 -8.80 -14.46
CA GLY A 248 -4.93 -8.23 -13.12
C GLY A 248 -4.66 -6.74 -13.17
N GLY A 249 -4.34 -6.16 -12.02
CA GLY A 249 -4.03 -4.73 -11.92
C GLY A 249 -5.22 -3.84 -12.25
N PRO A 250 -4.97 -2.59 -12.66
CA PRO A 250 -6.02 -1.65 -13.05
C PRO A 250 -6.90 -2.14 -14.22
N GLN A 251 -6.39 -3.04 -15.07
CA GLN A 251 -7.21 -3.67 -16.10
C GLN A 251 -8.34 -4.50 -15.48
N GLY A 252 -7.99 -5.37 -14.52
CA GLY A 252 -8.93 -6.25 -13.84
C GLY A 252 -9.89 -5.52 -12.89
N ASP A 253 -9.40 -4.54 -12.14
CA ASP A 253 -10.15 -3.90 -11.06
C ASP A 253 -9.81 -2.39 -10.95
N SER A 254 -10.72 -1.59 -10.38
CA SER A 254 -10.42 -0.18 -10.08
C SER A 254 -9.58 -0.06 -8.81
N GLY A 255 -8.68 0.92 -8.77
CA GLY A 255 -7.87 1.22 -7.59
C GLY A 255 -8.07 2.64 -7.11
N LEU A 256 -8.09 2.84 -5.80
CA LEU A 256 -8.14 4.17 -5.18
C LEU A 256 -7.16 4.25 -4.01
N THR A 257 -6.56 5.43 -3.85
CA THR A 257 -5.72 5.76 -2.69
C THR A 257 -6.50 5.53 -1.39
N GLY A 258 -5.83 4.96 -0.39
CA GLY A 258 -6.42 4.76 0.94
C GLY A 258 -7.49 3.67 1.02
N ARG A 259 -7.55 2.72 0.07
CA ARG A 259 -8.47 1.57 0.13
C ARG A 259 -7.86 0.30 0.72
N LYS A 260 -6.64 0.41 1.26
CA LYS A 260 -5.90 -0.69 1.90
C LYS A 260 -5.44 -0.36 3.32
N ILE A 261 -6.15 0.52 4.04
CA ILE A 261 -5.78 1.02 5.37
C ILE A 261 -5.53 -0.06 6.45
N ILE A 262 -6.23 -1.20 6.38
CA ILE A 262 -6.00 -2.31 7.31
C ILE A 262 -4.77 -3.13 6.92
N VAL A 263 -4.48 -3.24 5.62
CA VAL A 263 -3.24 -3.81 5.11
C VAL A 263 -2.06 -2.89 5.46
N ASP A 264 -2.26 -1.57 5.47
CA ASP A 264 -1.22 -0.60 5.84
C ASP A 264 -0.87 -0.57 7.33
N THR A 265 -1.72 -1.19 8.16
CA THR A 265 -1.58 -1.12 9.61
C THR A 265 -1.38 -2.52 10.20
N TYR A 266 -2.37 -3.04 10.91
CA TYR A 266 -2.20 -4.18 11.80
C TYR A 266 -3.04 -5.39 11.36
N GLY A 267 -3.54 -5.40 10.13
CA GLY A 267 -4.22 -6.55 9.52
C GLY A 267 -5.47 -7.03 10.28
N GLY A 268 -6.15 -6.12 10.96
CA GLY A 268 -7.35 -6.41 11.76
C GLY A 268 -7.09 -6.56 13.25
N THR A 269 -5.84 -6.67 13.70
CA THR A 269 -5.48 -6.61 15.11
C THR A 269 -5.50 -5.15 15.61
N GLY A 270 -5.81 -4.94 16.89
CA GLY A 270 -5.90 -3.60 17.45
C GLY A 270 -7.15 -2.85 16.96
N ARG A 271 -6.98 -1.60 16.55
CA ARG A 271 -8.07 -0.72 16.06
C ARG A 271 -7.55 0.18 14.95
N HIS A 272 -8.45 0.75 14.17
CA HIS A 272 -8.13 1.71 13.12
C HIS A 272 -9.10 2.89 13.18
N GLY A 273 -8.60 4.12 13.02
CA GLY A 273 -9.43 5.32 13.13
C GLY A 273 -10.05 5.83 11.83
N GLY A 274 -9.66 5.24 10.70
CA GLY A 274 -10.29 5.45 9.38
C GLY A 274 -9.46 6.29 8.40
N GLY A 275 -8.49 7.06 8.89
CA GLY A 275 -7.62 7.89 8.05
C GLY A 275 -6.65 7.07 7.19
N ALA A 276 -6.58 7.36 5.89
CA ALA A 276 -5.56 6.84 4.99
C ALA A 276 -4.22 7.58 5.13
N PHE A 277 -3.12 6.97 4.66
CA PHE A 277 -1.75 7.51 4.81
C PHE A 277 -1.19 8.12 3.52
N SER A 278 -1.26 7.41 2.40
CA SER A 278 -0.56 7.78 1.18
C SER A 278 -1.08 9.09 0.59
N GLY A 279 -0.18 9.87 -0.02
CA GLY A 279 -0.50 11.18 -0.61
C GLY A 279 -0.70 12.32 0.38
N LYS A 280 -0.51 12.07 1.69
CA LYS A 280 -0.65 13.08 2.74
C LYS A 280 0.71 13.47 3.33
N ASP A 281 0.98 14.77 3.40
CA ASP A 281 2.18 15.29 4.08
C ASP A 281 2.09 15.14 5.62
N PRO A 282 3.22 15.26 6.35
CA PRO A 282 3.25 15.05 7.81
C PRO A 282 2.34 15.98 8.65
N SER A 283 1.82 17.08 8.09
CA SER A 283 0.85 17.93 8.79
C SER A 283 -0.53 17.27 8.94
N LYS A 284 -0.81 16.18 8.21
CA LYS A 284 -2.06 15.43 8.29
C LYS A 284 -1.92 14.38 9.38
N VAL A 285 -2.63 14.59 10.48
CA VAL A 285 -2.54 13.76 11.69
C VAL A 285 -2.91 12.31 11.44
N ASP A 286 -3.72 12.01 10.43
CA ASP A 286 -4.02 10.62 10.01
C ASP A 286 -2.75 9.80 9.81
N ARG A 287 -1.72 10.40 9.22
CA ARG A 287 -0.44 9.74 8.95
C ARG A 287 0.53 9.93 10.12
N SER A 288 0.79 11.17 10.50
CA SER A 288 1.86 11.47 11.47
C SER A 288 1.53 10.99 12.89
N ALA A 289 0.29 11.14 13.36
CA ALA A 289 -0.11 10.67 14.68
C ALA A 289 -0.27 9.15 14.74
N ALA A 290 -0.67 8.49 13.64
CA ALA A 290 -0.64 7.03 13.55
C ALA A 290 0.79 6.47 13.62
N TYR A 291 1.73 7.10 12.93
CA TYR A 291 3.15 6.72 13.00
C TYR A 291 3.72 6.94 14.40
N MET A 292 3.36 8.05 15.07
CA MET A 292 3.74 8.29 16.46
C MET A 292 3.12 7.26 17.40
N GLY A 293 1.83 6.92 17.21
CA GLY A 293 1.16 5.88 17.97
C GLY A 293 1.88 4.54 17.87
N ARG A 294 2.31 4.14 16.66
CA ARG A 294 3.14 2.95 16.45
C ARG A 294 4.49 3.04 17.17
N TRP A 295 5.13 4.21 17.20
CA TRP A 295 6.41 4.38 17.86
C TRP A 295 6.32 4.30 19.40
N VAL A 296 5.21 4.78 19.96
CA VAL A 296 4.94 4.72 21.41
C VAL A 296 4.62 3.31 21.89
N ALA A 297 3.90 2.53 21.06
CA ALA A 297 3.49 1.15 21.37
C ALA A 297 4.67 0.17 21.32
#